data_AF-A0A7C2PVG6-F1
#
_entry.id   AF-A0A7C2PVG6-F1
#
_cell.length_a   1.000
_cell.length_b   1.000
_cell.length_c   1.000
_cell.angle_alpha   90.00
_cell.angle_beta   90.00
_cell.angle_gamma   90.00
#
_symmetry.space_group_name_H-M   'P 1'
#
loop_
_entity.id
_entity.type
_entity.pdbx_description
1 polymer ?
#
loop_
_entity_poly.entity_id
_entity_poly.type
_entity_poly.pdbx_seq_one_letter_code
_entity_poly.pdbx_strand_id
1 'polypeptide(L)'
;MAVSPAARLAVVVLSLGLRHAAEVARAAPPDAPYSDPVAVCEVTDPRIREASGLAASRRHPGLLYVHNDSGNPPHVYVLDRGGRVRATIELDGARNVDWEDIALAPSEHPERFDVCVADIGDNQARRREIVIYRFAEPELPAAAAAPASQPDGAAAPPSGPAPQGTKGRSAASLPRSAPGELALRIRPSAYRFRYEDGAHDAEGFAVHPRTGDGYVFIKQPDGRGRVYRIAAPWDDQQTTTLKSVAALRFPETLPVAKVVTAADISPDGRRLAMRSYACGWEWELPD
;
A
#
# COMPACT_ATOMS: atom_id res chain seq x y z
N MET A 1 8.48 26.96 38.11
CA MET A 1 9.79 26.56 37.55
C MET A 1 10.05 25.10 37.89
N ALA A 2 10.63 24.35 36.94
CA ALA A 2 11.03 22.92 36.97
C ALA A 2 9.88 21.89 36.97
N VAL A 3 9.47 21.32 35.83
CA VAL A 3 10.07 20.22 35.01
C VAL A 3 9.79 18.81 35.59
N SER A 4 9.20 17.99 34.72
CA SER A 4 8.71 16.61 34.86
C SER A 4 9.78 15.56 35.21
N PRO A 5 9.39 14.35 35.67
CA PRO A 5 9.54 13.17 34.81
C PRO A 5 8.27 12.26 34.89
N ALA A 6 7.95 11.34 33.99
CA ALA A 6 8.72 10.61 33.00
C ALA A 6 7.81 10.14 31.84
N ALA A 7 8.42 9.96 30.68
CA ALA A 7 7.88 9.41 29.44
C ALA A 7 7.25 8.02 29.57
N ARG A 8 6.28 7.70 28.69
CA ARG A 8 6.11 6.35 28.10
C ARG A 8 5.59 6.41 26.65
N LEU A 9 6.33 5.67 25.82
CA LEU A 9 6.32 5.47 24.38
C LEU A 9 5.30 4.37 23.96
N ALA A 10 4.77 4.43 22.73
CA ALA A 10 4.36 3.23 22.00
C ALA A 10 4.58 3.41 20.48
N VAL A 11 5.55 2.67 19.95
CA VAL A 11 5.85 2.47 18.52
C VAL A 11 5.47 1.03 18.20
N VAL A 12 4.70 0.78 17.14
CA VAL A 12 4.54 -0.58 16.58
C VAL A 12 5.59 -0.75 15.49
N VAL A 13 6.65 -1.49 15.81
CA VAL A 13 7.65 -1.99 14.86
C VAL A 13 7.25 -3.42 14.51
N LEU A 14 7.04 -3.72 13.23
CA LEU A 14 7.11 -5.10 12.73
C LEU A 14 8.59 -5.51 12.71
N SER A 15 9.00 -6.22 13.76
CA SER A 15 10.39 -6.62 13.97
C SER A 15 10.76 -7.85 13.15
N LEU A 16 11.70 -7.72 12.20
CA LEU A 16 12.80 -8.68 12.13
C LEU A 16 13.88 -8.19 13.08
N GLY A 17 14.22 -9.03 14.05
CA GLY A 17 15.03 -8.64 15.20
C GLY A 17 16.39 -8.05 14.83
N LEU A 18 16.61 -6.79 15.21
CA LEU A 18 17.86 -6.30 15.77
C LEU A 18 17.53 -5.04 16.59
N ARG A 19 17.85 -5.05 17.88
CA ARG A 19 17.60 -3.93 18.81
C ARG A 19 18.75 -2.93 18.76
N HIS A 20 18.57 -1.77 18.10
CA HIS A 20 19.01 -0.43 18.55
C HIS A 20 18.95 0.58 17.40
N ALA A 21 18.05 1.57 17.53
CA ALA A 21 18.32 3.01 17.42
C ALA A 21 16.99 3.78 17.56
N ALA A 22 16.69 4.26 18.77
CA ALA A 22 16.02 5.56 18.94
C ALA A 22 17.02 6.62 18.43
N GLU A 23 16.71 7.67 17.68
CA GLU A 23 15.61 8.64 17.60
C GLU A 23 15.77 9.29 16.19
N VAL A 24 14.76 9.72 15.43
CA VAL A 24 14.12 11.05 15.52
C VAL A 24 12.73 10.96 14.90
N ALA A 25 11.70 10.72 15.72
CA ALA A 25 10.36 11.22 15.39
C ALA A 25 10.31 12.63 15.99
N ARG A 26 10.54 13.64 15.15
CA ARG A 26 10.26 15.01 15.55
C ARG A 26 8.75 15.10 15.73
N ALA A 27 8.29 15.67 16.84
CA ALA A 27 6.87 16.00 17.01
C ALA A 27 6.39 16.72 15.74
N ALA A 28 5.22 16.34 15.23
CA ALA A 28 4.62 17.05 14.11
C ALA A 28 4.62 18.54 14.45
N PRO A 29 5.05 19.44 13.53
CA PRO A 29 5.00 20.86 13.81
C PRO A 29 3.59 21.25 14.28
N PRO A 30 3.43 22.26 15.14
CA PRO A 30 2.13 22.61 15.72
C PRO A 30 1.04 22.95 14.70
N ASP A 31 1.42 23.24 13.44
CA ASP A 31 0.53 23.47 12.30
C ASP A 31 0.47 22.28 11.32
N ALA A 32 0.96 21.10 11.72
CA ALA A 32 0.88 19.91 10.89
C ALA A 32 -0.59 19.54 10.63
N PRO A 33 -0.99 19.31 9.38
CA PRO A 33 -2.36 18.95 9.04
C PRO A 33 -2.75 17.53 9.51
N TYR A 34 -1.82 16.80 10.14
CA TYR A 34 -1.97 15.41 10.54
C TYR A 34 -1.75 15.25 12.04
N SER A 35 -2.63 14.47 12.68
CA SER A 35 -2.45 14.05 14.07
C SER A 35 -1.34 12.99 14.19
N ASP A 36 -0.92 12.72 15.42
CA ASP A 36 -0.10 11.55 15.72
C ASP A 36 -0.75 10.26 15.20
N PRO A 37 0.05 9.28 14.74
CA PRO A 37 -0.48 8.00 14.29
C PRO A 37 -1.15 7.25 15.44
N VAL A 38 -2.33 6.69 15.18
CA VAL A 38 -3.07 5.83 16.11
C VAL A 38 -3.07 4.41 15.56
N ALA A 39 -2.61 3.44 16.36
CA ALA A 39 -2.77 2.03 16.03
C ALA A 39 -4.26 1.68 15.99
N VAL A 40 -4.80 1.38 14.81
CA VAL A 40 -6.25 1.16 14.61
C VAL A 40 -6.62 -0.32 14.78
N CYS A 41 -5.83 -1.23 14.21
CA CYS A 41 -6.00 -2.67 14.33
C CYS A 41 -4.73 -3.44 13.97
N GLU A 42 -4.65 -4.69 14.38
CA GLU A 42 -3.74 -5.68 13.80
C GLU A 42 -4.54 -6.56 12.82
N VAL A 43 -4.02 -6.74 11.60
CA VAL A 43 -4.65 -7.63 10.61
C VAL A 43 -4.32 -9.07 11.00
N THR A 44 -5.33 -9.82 11.42
CA THR A 44 -5.19 -11.19 11.95
C THR A 44 -5.80 -12.27 11.06
N ASP A 45 -6.45 -11.87 9.95
CA ASP A 45 -7.01 -12.83 9.00
C ASP A 45 -5.88 -13.65 8.36
N PRO A 46 -5.86 -14.99 8.52
CA PRO A 46 -4.75 -15.82 8.09
C PRO A 46 -4.60 -15.91 6.56
N ARG A 47 -5.55 -15.36 5.79
CA ARG A 47 -5.47 -15.21 4.33
C ARG A 47 -4.61 -14.01 3.93
N ILE A 48 -4.34 -13.07 4.84
CA ILE A 48 -3.53 -11.87 4.62
C ILE A 48 -2.27 -12.00 5.47
N ARG A 49 -1.18 -12.49 4.87
CA ARG A 49 0.08 -12.81 5.58
C ARG A 49 1.22 -11.87 5.22
N GLU A 50 1.15 -11.28 4.03
CA GLU A 50 2.23 -10.51 3.43
C GLU A 50 1.59 -9.28 2.77
N ALA A 51 0.88 -8.46 3.55
CA ALA A 51 0.21 -7.27 3.03
C ALA A 51 1.23 -6.25 2.52
N SER A 52 1.32 -6.06 1.19
CA SER A 52 2.31 -5.16 0.59
C SER A 52 1.78 -3.73 0.46
N GLY A 53 0.58 -3.56 -0.13
CA GLY A 53 -0.08 -2.28 -0.34
C GLY A 53 -1.30 -2.02 0.54
N LEU A 54 -1.63 -0.73 0.73
CA LEU A 54 -2.82 -0.25 1.46
C LEU A 54 -3.40 1.02 0.81
N ALA A 55 -4.69 1.01 0.46
CA ALA A 55 -5.40 2.21 -0.02
C ALA A 55 -6.71 2.45 0.74
N ALA A 56 -6.99 3.68 1.15
CA ALA A 56 -8.27 4.03 1.78
C ALA A 56 -9.34 4.32 0.72
N SER A 57 -10.49 3.67 0.84
CA SER A 57 -11.62 3.85 -0.09
C SER A 57 -12.11 5.30 -0.10
N ARG A 58 -12.36 5.87 -1.29
CA ARG A 58 -13.05 7.16 -1.44
C ARG A 58 -14.56 6.99 -1.50
N ARG A 59 -15.03 5.83 -1.98
CA ARG A 59 -16.46 5.53 -2.07
C ARG A 59 -17.07 5.16 -0.72
N HIS A 60 -16.32 4.46 0.13
CA HIS A 60 -16.79 3.89 1.39
C HIS A 60 -15.87 4.29 2.56
N PRO A 61 -16.12 5.44 3.21
CA PRO A 61 -15.28 5.93 4.30
C PRO A 61 -15.10 4.89 5.42
N GLY A 62 -13.84 4.65 5.81
CA GLY A 62 -13.48 3.66 6.82
C GLY A 62 -13.21 2.24 6.30
N LEU A 63 -13.32 2.02 4.99
CA LEU A 63 -12.83 0.80 4.35
C LEU A 63 -11.44 1.01 3.73
N LEU A 64 -10.65 -0.06 3.74
CA LEU A 64 -9.28 -0.10 3.26
C LEU A 64 -9.12 -1.27 2.28
N TYR A 65 -8.45 -1.07 1.15
CA TYR A 65 -8.04 -2.12 0.23
C TYR A 65 -6.63 -2.58 0.56
N VAL A 66 -6.41 -3.89 0.64
CA VAL A 66 -5.08 -4.52 0.79
C VAL A 66 -4.94 -5.71 -0.14
N HIS A 67 -3.72 -6.09 -0.46
CA HIS A 67 -3.42 -7.33 -1.17
C HIS A 67 -2.17 -7.98 -0.57
N ASN A 68 -2.00 -9.28 -0.79
CA ASN A 68 -0.73 -9.94 -0.48
C ASN A 68 0.30 -9.71 -1.58
N ASP A 69 1.56 -9.91 -1.22
CA ASP A 69 2.74 -9.99 -2.07
C ASP A 69 2.70 -11.16 -3.08
N SER A 70 3.79 -11.32 -3.84
CA SER A 70 4.03 -12.28 -4.91
C SER A 70 3.55 -13.71 -4.69
N GLY A 71 3.06 -14.33 -5.78
CA GLY A 71 2.72 -15.76 -5.83
C GLY A 71 1.44 -16.17 -5.10
N ASN A 72 0.75 -15.21 -4.46
CA ASN A 72 -0.56 -15.41 -3.85
C ASN A 72 -1.68 -15.38 -4.92
N PRO A 73 -2.92 -15.80 -4.57
CA PRO A 73 -4.08 -15.56 -5.44
C PRO A 73 -4.25 -14.06 -5.77
N PRO A 74 -4.80 -13.70 -6.95
CA PRO A 74 -4.97 -12.31 -7.39
C PRO A 74 -6.17 -11.65 -6.68
N HIS A 75 -6.09 -11.57 -5.35
CA HIS A 75 -7.15 -11.07 -4.48
C HIS A 75 -6.81 -9.71 -3.90
N VAL A 76 -7.81 -8.82 -3.90
CA VAL A 76 -7.84 -7.62 -3.07
C VAL A 76 -8.82 -7.86 -1.94
N TYR A 77 -8.38 -7.67 -0.70
CA TYR A 77 -9.22 -7.75 0.48
C TYR A 77 -9.65 -6.34 0.90
N VAL A 78 -10.92 -6.19 1.26
CA VAL A 78 -11.48 -4.94 1.77
C VAL A 78 -11.65 -5.08 3.27
N LEU A 79 -10.86 -4.34 4.04
CA LEU A 79 -10.88 -4.33 5.51
C LEU A 79 -11.72 -3.16 6.02
N ASP A 80 -12.42 -3.36 7.12
CA ASP A 80 -12.83 -2.24 7.96
C ASP A 80 -11.69 -1.80 8.90
N ARG A 81 -11.87 -0.68 9.60
CA ARG A 81 -10.90 -0.15 10.58
C ARG A 81 -10.63 -1.11 11.75
N GLY A 82 -11.44 -2.14 11.98
CA GLY A 82 -11.18 -3.18 12.96
C GLY A 82 -10.30 -4.32 12.44
N GLY A 83 -9.87 -4.26 11.17
CA GLY A 83 -9.09 -5.31 10.51
C GLY A 83 -9.92 -6.48 10.00
N ARG A 84 -11.26 -6.40 10.05
CA ARG A 84 -12.15 -7.46 9.58
C ARG A 84 -12.33 -7.36 8.07
N VAL A 85 -12.18 -8.49 7.37
CA VAL A 85 -12.47 -8.60 5.94
C VAL A 85 -13.99 -8.48 5.69
N ARG A 86 -14.38 -7.44 4.94
CA ARG A 86 -15.77 -7.13 4.54
C ARG A 86 -16.06 -7.59 3.13
N ALA A 87 -15.06 -7.60 2.26
CA ALA A 87 -15.15 -8.19 0.95
C ALA A 87 -13.81 -8.79 0.53
N THR A 88 -13.88 -9.82 -0.30
CA THR A 88 -12.75 -10.34 -1.07
C THR A 88 -13.08 -10.17 -2.55
N ILE A 89 -12.20 -9.49 -3.28
CA ILE A 89 -12.33 -9.23 -4.71
C ILE A 89 -11.30 -10.08 -5.44
N GLU A 90 -11.76 -11.07 -6.20
CA GLU A 90 -10.93 -11.80 -7.15
C GLU A 90 -10.81 -11.02 -8.47
N LEU A 91 -9.58 -10.72 -8.89
CA LEU A 91 -9.30 -10.11 -10.18
C LEU A 91 -9.23 -11.19 -11.28
N ASP A 92 -10.33 -11.36 -12.00
CA ASP A 92 -10.47 -12.37 -13.04
C ASP A 92 -9.49 -12.14 -14.19
N GLY A 93 -8.69 -13.17 -14.50
CA GLY A 93 -7.67 -13.12 -15.55
C GLY A 93 -6.36 -12.43 -15.13
N ALA A 94 -6.30 -11.83 -13.93
CA ALA A 94 -5.07 -11.28 -13.38
C ALA A 94 -4.17 -12.38 -12.80
N ARG A 95 -2.89 -12.07 -12.68
CA ARG A 95 -1.91 -12.88 -11.94
C ARG A 95 -1.19 -11.97 -10.95
N ASN A 96 -0.99 -12.47 -9.75
CA ASN A 96 -0.08 -11.86 -8.79
C ASN A 96 1.32 -12.40 -9.02
N VAL A 97 2.04 -11.79 -9.97
CA VAL A 97 3.43 -12.16 -10.24
C VAL A 97 4.32 -11.59 -9.15
N ASP A 98 4.24 -10.27 -8.93
CA ASP A 98 5.00 -9.53 -7.91
C ASP A 98 4.24 -8.22 -7.57
N TRP A 99 3.10 -8.36 -6.85
CA TRP A 99 2.27 -7.22 -6.48
C TRP A 99 2.83 -6.50 -5.26
N GLU A 100 3.09 -5.21 -5.40
CA GLU A 100 3.84 -4.45 -4.40
C GLU A 100 3.00 -3.38 -3.73
N ASP A 101 2.21 -2.64 -4.50
CA ASP A 101 1.51 -1.48 -3.97
C ASP A 101 0.14 -1.27 -4.64
N ILE A 102 -0.71 -0.46 -4.01
CA ILE A 102 -2.09 -0.21 -4.42
C ILE A 102 -2.45 1.25 -4.20
N ALA A 103 -3.05 1.88 -5.21
CA ALA A 103 -3.42 3.29 -5.17
C ALA A 103 -4.81 3.52 -5.76
N LEU A 104 -5.37 4.70 -5.51
CA LEU A 104 -6.61 5.14 -6.15
C LEU A 104 -6.33 6.14 -7.27
N ALA A 105 -6.94 5.92 -8.43
CA ALA A 105 -6.88 6.81 -9.57
C ALA A 105 -8.24 7.50 -9.79
N PRO A 106 -8.29 8.76 -10.25
CA PRO A 106 -9.55 9.34 -10.73
C PRO A 106 -10.08 8.51 -11.91
N SER A 107 -11.37 8.16 -11.87
CA SER A 107 -12.02 7.40 -12.93
C SER A 107 -12.44 8.30 -14.09
N GLU A 108 -12.87 7.69 -15.20
CA GLU A 108 -13.50 8.42 -16.31
C GLU A 108 -14.80 9.14 -15.91
N HIS A 109 -15.45 8.67 -14.84
CA HIS A 109 -16.59 9.33 -14.25
C HIS A 109 -16.13 10.36 -13.22
N PRO A 110 -16.58 11.63 -13.32
CA PRO A 110 -16.26 12.66 -12.34
C PRO A 110 -16.57 12.21 -10.91
N GLU A 111 -15.68 12.58 -9.98
CA GLU A 111 -15.78 12.30 -8.53
C GLU A 111 -15.77 10.81 -8.14
N ARG A 112 -15.56 9.91 -9.09
CA ARG A 112 -15.35 8.48 -8.82
C ARG A 112 -13.89 8.11 -8.96
N PHE A 113 -13.51 7.07 -8.23
CA PHE A 113 -12.14 6.56 -8.20
C PHE A 113 -12.13 5.09 -8.59
N ASP A 114 -11.03 4.71 -9.23
CA ASP A 114 -10.68 3.34 -9.56
C ASP A 114 -9.56 2.87 -8.63
N VAL A 115 -9.57 1.59 -8.29
CA VAL A 115 -8.50 0.91 -7.58
C VAL A 115 -7.46 0.43 -8.59
N CYS A 116 -6.20 0.78 -8.37
CA CYS A 116 -5.06 0.38 -9.18
C CYS A 116 -4.12 -0.50 -8.35
N VAL A 117 -4.00 -1.78 -8.72
CA VAL A 117 -3.09 -2.74 -8.09
C VAL A 117 -1.84 -2.89 -8.95
N ALA A 118 -0.68 -2.67 -8.35
CA ALA A 118 0.59 -2.56 -9.05
C ALA A 118 1.39 -3.88 -9.01
N ASP A 119 1.42 -4.60 -10.13
CA ASP A 119 2.27 -5.76 -10.37
C ASP A 119 3.61 -5.30 -10.97
N ILE A 120 4.47 -4.75 -10.09
CA ILE A 120 5.64 -3.94 -10.45
C ILE A 120 6.96 -4.44 -9.86
N GLY A 121 6.92 -5.38 -8.91
CA GLY A 121 8.11 -5.99 -8.32
C GLY A 121 8.88 -6.83 -9.35
N ASP A 122 10.21 -6.87 -9.18
CA ASP A 122 11.12 -7.67 -10.00
C ASP A 122 12.52 -7.75 -9.37
N ASN A 123 12.68 -8.42 -8.23
CA ASN A 123 13.98 -8.43 -7.51
C ASN A 123 15.18 -8.90 -8.35
N GLN A 124 14.93 -9.60 -9.47
CA GLN A 124 15.97 -10.13 -10.36
C GLN A 124 16.09 -9.33 -11.66
N ALA A 125 15.32 -8.26 -11.84
CA ALA A 125 15.31 -7.36 -13.00
C ALA A 125 15.23 -8.12 -14.34
N ARG A 126 14.24 -9.03 -14.47
CA ARG A 126 14.05 -9.86 -15.68
C ARG A 126 12.73 -9.65 -16.40
N ARG A 127 11.76 -8.99 -15.76
CA ARG A 127 10.45 -8.73 -16.32
C ARG A 127 10.57 -7.66 -17.40
N ARG A 128 10.15 -8.02 -18.61
CA ARG A 128 10.11 -7.07 -19.73
C ARG A 128 9.00 -6.03 -19.57
N GLU A 129 7.98 -6.38 -18.79
CA GLU A 129 6.81 -5.55 -18.55
C GLU A 129 6.36 -5.65 -17.09
N ILE A 130 5.88 -4.52 -16.58
CA ILE A 130 5.06 -4.43 -15.37
C ILE A 130 3.59 -4.22 -15.78
N VAL A 131 2.67 -4.53 -14.87
CA VAL A 131 1.23 -4.40 -15.14
C VAL A 131 0.56 -3.64 -14.00
N ILE A 132 -0.29 -2.67 -14.33
CA ILE A 132 -1.23 -2.09 -13.38
C ILE A 132 -2.62 -2.62 -13.69
N TYR A 133 -3.20 -3.35 -12.75
CA TYR A 133 -4.60 -3.80 -12.85
C TYR A 133 -5.50 -2.71 -12.29
N ARG A 134 -6.48 -2.25 -13.07
CA ARG A 134 -7.36 -1.15 -12.70
C ARG A 134 -8.82 -1.56 -12.78
N PHE A 135 -9.60 -1.24 -11.76
CA PHE A 135 -11.04 -1.48 -11.73
C PHE A 135 -11.77 -0.43 -10.90
N ALA A 136 -13.04 -0.16 -11.21
CA ALA A 136 -13.84 0.80 -10.46
C ALA A 136 -14.03 0.36 -9.00
N GLU A 137 -13.98 1.31 -8.06
CA GLU A 137 -14.37 1.02 -6.67
C GLU A 137 -15.80 0.44 -6.64
N PRO A 138 -15.98 -0.81 -6.15
CA PRO A 138 -17.29 -1.47 -6.20
C PRO A 138 -18.27 -0.83 -5.22
N GLU A 139 -19.55 -0.90 -5.54
CA GLU A 139 -20.60 -0.63 -4.56
C GLU A 139 -20.61 -1.77 -3.52
N LEU A 140 -20.47 -1.42 -2.24
CA LEU A 140 -20.52 -2.36 -1.13
C LEU A 140 -21.74 -2.03 -0.28
N PRO A 141 -22.57 -3.02 0.11
CA PRO A 141 -23.73 -2.75 0.96
C PRO A 141 -23.34 -2.02 2.24
N ALA A 142 -24.22 -1.16 2.78
CA ALA A 142 -23.95 -0.44 4.03
C ALA A 142 -23.60 -1.38 5.20
N ALA A 143 -24.14 -2.60 5.23
CA ALA A 143 -23.77 -3.62 6.22
C ALA A 143 -22.36 -4.20 6.06
N ALA A 144 -21.69 -3.93 4.93
CA ALA A 144 -20.27 -4.17 4.65
C ALA A 144 -19.40 -2.90 4.81
N ALA A 145 -20.01 -1.70 4.79
CA ALA A 145 -19.34 -0.41 5.00
C ALA A 145 -19.47 0.17 6.42
N ALA A 146 -20.40 -0.35 7.24
CA ALA A 146 -20.63 0.14 8.60
C ALA A 146 -19.40 -0.16 9.49
N PRO A 147 -18.90 0.82 10.26
CA PRO A 147 -17.85 0.57 11.23
C PRO A 147 -18.35 -0.44 12.27
N ALA A 148 -17.53 -1.42 12.62
CA ALA A 148 -17.73 -2.09 13.90
C ALA A 148 -17.64 -1.01 14.99
N SER A 149 -18.64 -0.95 15.87
CA SER A 149 -18.54 -0.15 17.09
C SER A 149 -17.21 -0.48 17.77
N GLN A 150 -16.37 0.53 17.99
CA GLN A 150 -15.09 0.34 18.66
C GLN A 150 -15.36 -0.35 20.00
N PRO A 151 -14.63 -1.42 20.37
CA PRO A 151 -14.61 -1.80 21.76
C PRO A 151 -13.88 -0.67 22.50
N ASP A 152 -14.61 0.02 23.37
CA ASP A 152 -14.02 0.96 24.32
C ASP A 152 -12.88 0.24 25.06
N GLY A 153 -11.66 0.77 24.94
CA GLY A 153 -10.55 0.46 25.85
C GLY A 153 -10.06 -1.00 25.89
N ALA A 154 -9.86 -1.66 24.74
CA ALA A 154 -9.18 -2.97 24.75
C ALA A 154 -7.68 -2.82 25.02
N ALA A 155 -7.23 -3.31 26.17
CA ALA A 155 -5.82 -3.47 26.50
C ALA A 155 -5.11 -4.36 25.46
N ALA A 156 -3.88 -3.99 25.10
CA ALA A 156 -3.05 -4.75 24.17
C ALA A 156 -2.94 -6.24 24.60
N PRO A 157 -3.12 -7.21 23.69
CA PRO A 157 -2.93 -8.62 24.00
C PRO A 157 -1.44 -8.95 24.25
N PRO A 158 -1.13 -10.02 25.02
CA PRO A 158 0.24 -10.37 25.34
C PRO A 158 1.03 -10.79 24.09
N SER A 159 2.23 -10.24 23.96
CA SER A 159 3.21 -10.54 22.92
C SER A 159 3.76 -11.98 23.07
N GLY A 160 3.19 -12.92 22.31
CA GLY A 160 3.76 -14.24 22.07
C GLY A 160 4.44 -14.30 20.69
N PRO A 161 5.46 -15.16 20.48
CA PRO A 161 6.12 -15.26 19.18
C PRO A 161 5.16 -15.85 18.13
N ALA A 162 5.14 -15.23 16.95
CA ALA A 162 4.41 -15.74 15.79
C ALA A 162 4.96 -17.11 15.36
N PRO A 163 4.10 -18.07 14.96
CA PRO A 163 4.55 -19.37 14.48
C PRO A 163 5.26 -19.24 13.13
N GLN A 164 6.44 -19.86 13.00
CA GLN A 164 7.19 -19.94 11.75
C GLN A 164 6.51 -20.92 10.79
N GLY A 165 5.86 -20.39 9.75
CA GLY A 165 5.27 -21.19 8.68
C GLY A 165 6.28 -21.46 7.56
N THR A 166 6.49 -22.74 7.23
CA THR A 166 7.29 -23.17 6.09
C THR A 166 6.57 -22.89 4.76
N LYS A 167 7.31 -22.44 3.73
CA LYS A 167 6.82 -22.28 2.35
C LYS A 167 6.53 -23.65 1.73
N GLY A 168 5.34 -24.18 1.98
CA GLY A 168 4.82 -25.41 1.37
C GLY A 168 3.66 -25.10 0.43
N ARG A 169 3.78 -25.47 -0.84
CA ARG A 169 2.70 -25.40 -1.83
C ARG A 169 1.54 -26.28 -1.37
N SER A 170 0.38 -25.69 -1.16
CA SER A 170 -0.88 -26.40 -1.16
C SER A 170 -1.91 -25.55 -1.88
N ALA A 171 -2.46 -26.09 -2.97
CA ALA A 171 -3.70 -25.59 -3.55
C ALA A 171 -4.84 -25.95 -2.58
N ALA A 172 -4.92 -25.22 -1.47
CA ALA A 172 -6.04 -25.28 -0.58
C ALA A 172 -7.14 -24.41 -1.17
N SER A 173 -8.27 -25.03 -1.47
CA SER A 173 -9.54 -24.34 -1.70
C SER A 173 -9.73 -23.28 -0.61
N LEU A 174 -10.16 -22.09 -1.02
CA LEU A 174 -10.35 -20.94 -0.13
C LEU A 174 -11.10 -21.37 1.14
N PRO A 175 -10.66 -20.96 2.35
CA PRO A 175 -11.56 -20.94 3.49
C PRO A 175 -12.82 -20.21 3.03
N ARG A 176 -14.01 -20.80 3.27
CA ARG A 176 -15.27 -20.11 2.99
C ARG A 176 -15.19 -18.70 3.60
N SER A 177 -15.53 -17.70 2.79
CA SER A 177 -15.66 -16.31 3.24
C SER A 177 -16.34 -16.24 4.60
N ALA A 178 -15.82 -15.40 5.49
CA ALA A 178 -16.39 -15.28 6.83
C ALA A 178 -17.88 -14.87 6.73
N PRO A 179 -18.75 -15.25 7.69
CA PRO A 179 -20.14 -14.83 7.67
C PRO A 179 -20.26 -13.29 7.54
N GLY A 180 -20.94 -12.82 6.49
CA GLY A 180 -21.10 -11.40 6.19
C GLY A 180 -20.00 -10.77 5.32
N GLU A 181 -19.00 -11.54 4.89
CA GLU A 181 -18.03 -11.15 3.87
C GLU A 181 -18.62 -11.33 2.47
N LEU A 182 -18.49 -10.31 1.62
CA LEU A 182 -18.90 -10.35 0.22
C LEU A 182 -17.78 -10.94 -0.64
N ALA A 183 -18.09 -11.93 -1.49
CA ALA A 183 -17.18 -12.40 -2.52
C ALA A 183 -17.52 -11.74 -3.86
N LEU A 184 -16.59 -10.97 -4.41
CA LEU A 184 -16.72 -10.30 -5.69
C LEU A 184 -15.73 -10.88 -6.69
N ARG A 185 -16.14 -10.94 -7.96
CA ARG A 185 -15.28 -11.29 -9.08
C ARG A 185 -15.35 -10.17 -10.10
N ILE A 186 -14.23 -9.49 -10.32
CA ILE A 186 -14.14 -8.32 -11.18
C ILE A 186 -13.10 -8.60 -12.25
N ARG A 187 -13.41 -8.29 -13.51
CA ARG A 187 -12.43 -8.29 -14.59
C ARG A 187 -11.82 -6.89 -14.68
N PRO A 188 -10.55 -6.70 -14.29
CA PRO A 188 -9.90 -5.39 -14.39
C PRO A 188 -9.45 -5.10 -15.83
N SER A 189 -9.24 -3.82 -16.14
CA SER A 189 -8.32 -3.44 -17.23
C SER A 189 -6.88 -3.73 -16.81
N ALA A 190 -6.04 -4.12 -17.75
CA ALA A 190 -4.63 -4.46 -17.49
C ALA A 190 -3.73 -3.56 -18.34
N TYR A 191 -3.14 -2.54 -17.72
CA TYR A 191 -2.26 -1.59 -18.38
C TYR A 191 -0.82 -2.07 -18.32
N ARG A 192 -0.16 -2.18 -19.48
CA ARG A 192 1.17 -2.77 -19.60
C ARG A 192 2.21 -1.68 -19.81
N PHE A 193 3.30 -1.79 -19.07
CA PHE A 193 4.39 -0.82 -19.15
C PHE A 193 5.73 -1.49 -19.19
N ARG A 194 6.70 -0.82 -19.82
CA ARG A 194 8.13 -1.17 -19.73
C ARG A 194 8.93 0.08 -19.43
N TYR A 195 10.03 -0.03 -18.71
CA TYR A 195 10.91 1.11 -18.50
C TYR A 195 11.79 1.34 -19.74
N GLU A 196 12.17 2.59 -19.98
CA GLU A 196 13.00 2.97 -21.13
C GLU A 196 14.42 2.39 -21.12
N ASP A 197 14.93 2.02 -19.94
CA ASP A 197 16.33 1.69 -19.68
C ASP A 197 16.52 0.29 -19.09
N GLY A 198 15.54 -0.60 -19.30
CA GLY A 198 15.60 -2.00 -18.88
C GLY A 198 14.74 -2.32 -17.66
N ALA A 199 14.72 -3.59 -17.26
CA ALA A 199 13.90 -4.04 -16.14
C ALA A 199 14.42 -3.47 -14.81
N HIS A 200 13.50 -3.15 -13.90
CA HIS A 200 13.80 -2.64 -12.56
C HIS A 200 12.87 -3.27 -11.52
N ASP A 201 13.39 -3.44 -10.31
CA ASP A 201 12.62 -3.79 -9.11
C ASP A 201 11.96 -2.53 -8.55
N ALA A 202 10.64 -2.50 -8.43
CA ALA A 202 9.90 -1.34 -7.93
C ALA A 202 8.94 -1.76 -6.83
N GLU A 203 8.80 -0.94 -5.78
CA GLU A 203 7.90 -1.27 -4.66
C GLU A 203 6.97 -0.15 -4.23
N GLY A 204 7.13 1.05 -4.79
CA GLY A 204 6.17 2.14 -4.56
C GLY A 204 5.35 2.42 -5.80
N PHE A 205 4.06 2.67 -5.62
CA PHE A 205 3.18 3.14 -6.66
C PHE A 205 2.17 4.17 -6.14
N ALA A 206 2.11 5.35 -6.75
CA ALA A 206 1.12 6.36 -6.41
C ALA A 206 0.46 6.92 -7.66
N VAL A 207 -0.76 7.44 -7.53
CA VAL A 207 -1.47 8.14 -8.61
C VAL A 207 -1.88 9.52 -8.14
N HIS A 208 -1.59 10.55 -8.95
CA HIS A 208 -1.98 11.91 -8.62
C HIS A 208 -3.50 12.08 -8.80
N PRO A 209 -4.25 12.50 -7.77
CA PRO A 209 -5.72 12.41 -7.77
C PRO A 209 -6.41 13.38 -8.74
N ARG A 210 -5.75 14.47 -9.15
CA ARG A 210 -6.29 15.41 -10.16
C ARG A 210 -5.95 15.04 -11.61
N THR A 211 -4.67 14.78 -11.89
CA THR A 211 -4.19 14.55 -13.26
C THR A 211 -4.39 13.10 -13.71
N GLY A 212 -4.46 12.15 -12.78
CA GLY A 212 -4.47 10.72 -13.07
C GLY A 212 -3.09 10.14 -13.43
N ASP A 213 -2.02 10.94 -13.34
CA ASP A 213 -0.67 10.46 -13.60
C ASP A 213 -0.25 9.44 -12.54
N GLY A 214 0.24 8.29 -12.98
CA GLY A 214 0.86 7.29 -12.12
C GLY A 214 2.36 7.53 -11.94
N TYR A 215 2.90 7.13 -10.80
CA TYR A 215 4.32 7.21 -10.48
C TYR A 215 4.79 5.89 -9.90
N VAL A 216 5.83 5.31 -10.50
CA VAL A 216 6.46 4.05 -10.07
C VAL A 216 7.82 4.36 -9.46
N PHE A 217 8.07 3.85 -8.26
CA PHE A 217 9.27 4.14 -7.47
C PHE A 217 10.17 2.91 -7.40
N ILE A 218 11.36 3.01 -8.00
CA ILE A 218 12.32 1.90 -8.06
C ILE A 218 12.96 1.67 -6.70
N LYS A 219 12.96 0.42 -6.26
CA LYS A 219 13.68 -0.04 -5.08
C LYS A 219 15.17 -0.10 -5.40
N GLN A 220 15.97 0.65 -4.66
CA GLN A 220 17.42 0.55 -4.71
C GLN A 220 17.96 0.45 -3.28
N PRO A 221 18.83 -0.53 -2.96
CA PRO A 221 19.37 -0.70 -1.61
C PRO A 221 20.12 0.52 -1.05
N ASP A 222 20.65 1.38 -1.92
CA ASP A 222 21.33 2.62 -1.54
C ASP A 222 20.40 3.84 -1.41
N GLY A 223 19.10 3.66 -1.69
CA GLY A 223 18.08 4.69 -1.67
C GLY A 223 18.09 5.64 -2.87
N ARG A 224 18.87 5.36 -3.93
CA ARG A 224 18.95 6.20 -5.14
C ARG A 224 18.02 5.72 -6.24
N GLY A 225 16.81 5.30 -5.87
CA GLY A 225 15.78 4.84 -6.80
C GLY A 225 15.37 5.91 -7.81
N ARG A 226 15.04 5.51 -9.04
CA ARG A 226 14.40 6.38 -10.03
C ARG A 226 12.89 6.42 -9.84
N VAL A 227 12.26 7.49 -10.33
CA VAL A 227 10.81 7.64 -10.41
C VAL A 227 10.40 7.68 -11.86
N TYR A 228 9.49 6.79 -12.25
CA TYR A 228 8.94 6.73 -13.61
C TYR A 228 7.52 7.24 -13.62
N ARG A 229 7.15 8.01 -14.65
CA ARG A 229 5.78 8.53 -14.81
C ARG A 229 4.98 7.72 -15.83
N ILE A 230 3.76 7.39 -15.45
CA ILE A 230 2.69 6.91 -16.31
C ILE A 230 1.78 8.10 -16.61
N ALA A 231 1.91 8.69 -17.80
CA ALA A 231 1.11 9.86 -18.16
C ALA A 231 -0.34 9.46 -18.42
N ALA A 232 -1.30 10.16 -17.82
CA ALA A 232 -2.71 10.02 -18.16
C ALA A 232 -3.05 10.72 -19.49
N PRO A 233 -4.05 10.20 -20.25
CA PRO A 233 -4.78 8.96 -20.02
C PRO A 233 -3.91 7.72 -20.32
N TRP A 234 -4.18 6.62 -19.63
CA TRP A 234 -3.46 5.36 -19.84
C TRP A 234 -4.12 4.55 -20.97
N ASP A 235 -3.32 3.74 -21.66
CA ASP A 235 -3.75 2.92 -22.79
C ASP A 235 -3.54 1.43 -22.46
N ASP A 236 -4.61 0.65 -22.41
CA ASP A 236 -4.58 -0.79 -22.14
C ASP A 236 -4.49 -1.66 -23.42
N GLN A 237 -4.46 -1.03 -24.59
CA GLN A 237 -4.36 -1.72 -25.88
C GLN A 237 -2.90 -1.90 -26.34
N GLN A 238 -1.94 -1.23 -25.70
CA GLN A 238 -0.51 -1.33 -26.04
C GLN A 238 0.40 -1.18 -24.81
N THR A 239 1.62 -1.71 -24.93
CA THR A 239 2.65 -1.52 -23.92
C THR A 239 3.26 -0.12 -24.03
N THR A 240 3.11 0.69 -22.98
CA THR A 240 3.67 2.05 -22.93
C THR A 240 5.10 2.02 -22.37
N THR A 241 6.02 2.79 -22.96
CA THR A 241 7.40 2.92 -22.46
C THR A 241 7.49 4.09 -21.49
N LEU A 242 7.81 3.80 -20.22
CA LEU A 242 7.89 4.80 -19.15
C LEU A 242 9.20 5.58 -19.22
N LYS A 243 9.09 6.87 -18.89
CA LYS A 243 10.21 7.80 -18.78
C LYS A 243 10.53 8.07 -17.32
N SER A 244 11.81 8.03 -16.97
CA SER A 244 12.29 8.49 -15.68
C SER A 244 12.11 10.00 -15.59
N VAL A 245 11.42 10.46 -14.56
CA VAL A 245 11.12 11.89 -14.32
C VAL A 245 11.89 12.47 -13.14
N ALA A 246 12.37 11.61 -12.23
CA ALA A 246 13.14 12.04 -11.08
C ALA A 246 14.05 10.92 -10.54
N ALA A 247 14.93 11.29 -9.61
CA ALA A 247 15.65 10.38 -8.75
C ALA A 247 15.30 10.71 -7.29
N LEU A 248 15.06 9.68 -6.48
CA LEU A 248 14.84 9.80 -5.06
C LEU A 248 16.10 10.33 -4.38
N ARG A 249 15.89 11.27 -3.47
CA ARG A 249 16.94 11.89 -2.67
C ARG A 249 16.46 11.98 -1.24
N PHE A 250 17.19 11.32 -0.35
CA PHE A 250 16.95 11.33 1.07
C PHE A 250 18.08 12.10 1.78
N PRO A 251 17.79 12.75 2.92
CA PRO A 251 18.83 13.25 3.83
C PRO A 251 19.79 12.13 4.24
N GLU A 252 20.95 12.50 4.80
CA GLU A 252 21.84 11.49 5.37
C GLU A 252 21.21 10.82 6.59
N THR A 253 21.06 9.50 6.51
CA THR A 253 20.39 8.63 7.50
C THR A 253 20.79 7.17 7.26
N LEU A 254 20.28 6.26 8.09
CA LEU A 254 20.51 4.82 7.97
C LEU A 254 20.05 4.28 6.60
N PRO A 255 20.77 3.32 5.99
CA PRO A 255 20.40 2.77 4.68
C PRO A 255 18.97 2.23 4.61
N VAL A 256 18.53 1.49 5.65
CA VAL A 256 17.16 0.92 5.72
C VAL A 256 16.06 1.99 5.72
N ALA A 257 16.37 3.22 6.15
CA ALA A 257 15.43 4.32 6.09
C ALA A 257 15.22 4.85 4.67
N LYS A 258 16.10 4.54 3.71
CA LYS A 258 16.07 5.12 2.35
C LYS A 258 15.49 4.18 1.28
N VAL A 259 15.16 2.92 1.63
CA VAL A 259 14.66 1.93 0.67
C VAL A 259 13.14 1.96 0.66
N VAL A 260 12.54 2.41 -0.45
CA VAL A 260 11.09 2.49 -0.65
C VAL A 260 10.41 1.12 -0.57
N THR A 261 9.22 1.08 0.03
CA THR A 261 8.35 -0.11 0.13
C THR A 261 6.86 0.19 -0.09
N ALA A 262 6.47 1.46 -0.26
CA ALA A 262 5.14 1.90 -0.68
C ALA A 262 5.16 3.43 -0.87
N ALA A 263 4.20 3.97 -1.64
CA ALA A 263 3.99 5.42 -1.76
C ALA A 263 2.52 5.76 -2.01
N ASP A 264 2.08 6.95 -1.59
CA ASP A 264 0.74 7.46 -1.94
C ASP A 264 0.74 8.99 -2.03
N ILE A 265 -0.19 9.54 -2.80
CA ILE A 265 -0.39 10.99 -2.92
C ILE A 265 -1.68 11.38 -2.21
N SER A 266 -1.54 12.36 -1.32
CA SER A 266 -2.65 12.95 -0.55
C SER A 266 -3.86 13.35 -1.43
N PRO A 267 -5.09 13.32 -0.88
CA PRO A 267 -6.32 13.67 -1.59
C PRO A 267 -6.31 15.00 -2.33
N ASP A 268 -5.66 16.00 -1.77
CA ASP A 268 -5.55 17.33 -2.33
C ASP A 268 -4.36 17.45 -3.30
N GLY A 269 -3.66 16.36 -3.62
CA GLY A 269 -2.53 16.32 -4.55
C GLY A 269 -1.29 17.11 -4.11
N ARG A 270 -1.22 17.59 -2.86
CA ARG A 270 -0.15 18.51 -2.43
C ARG A 270 1.00 17.82 -1.72
N ARG A 271 0.83 16.56 -1.30
CA ARG A 271 1.81 15.80 -0.53
C ARG A 271 1.96 14.39 -1.09
N LEU A 272 3.20 13.96 -1.28
CA LEU A 272 3.60 12.59 -1.54
C LEU A 272 4.11 11.99 -0.22
N ALA A 273 3.49 10.91 0.24
CA ALA A 273 3.99 10.11 1.34
C ALA A 273 4.68 8.85 0.81
N MET A 274 5.76 8.42 1.47
CA MET A 274 6.49 7.20 1.13
C MET A 274 6.85 6.44 2.39
N ARG A 275 6.65 5.13 2.36
CA ARG A 275 7.12 4.22 3.39
C ARG A 275 8.47 3.62 2.98
N SER A 276 9.38 3.50 3.94
CA SER A 276 10.57 2.67 3.85
C SER A 276 10.58 1.60 4.95
N TYR A 277 11.62 0.77 5.00
CA TYR A 277 11.74 -0.24 6.07
C TYR A 277 11.83 0.35 7.49
N ALA A 278 12.19 1.62 7.64
CA ALA A 278 12.40 2.23 8.96
C ALA A 278 11.76 3.62 9.14
N CYS A 279 11.30 4.28 8.09
CA CYS A 279 10.81 5.65 8.15
C CYS A 279 9.61 5.89 7.22
N GLY A 280 8.81 6.90 7.56
CA GLY A 280 7.95 7.59 6.61
C GLY A 280 8.66 8.84 6.10
N TRP A 281 8.52 9.11 4.81
CA TRP A 281 9.00 10.33 4.15
C TRP A 281 7.82 11.08 3.54
N GLU A 282 7.94 12.40 3.50
CA GLU A 282 6.96 13.26 2.86
C GLU A 282 7.65 14.30 1.99
N TRP A 283 7.06 14.59 0.84
CA TRP A 283 7.40 15.73 -0.01
C TRP A 283 6.16 16.58 -0.24
N GLU A 284 6.33 17.89 -0.28
CA GLU A 284 5.34 18.80 -0.85
C GLU A 284 5.47 18.79 -2.38
N LEU A 285 4.34 18.58 -3.05
CA LEU A 285 4.21 18.62 -4.50
C LEU A 285 3.81 20.04 -4.93
N PRO A 286 4.27 20.51 -6.10
CA PRO A 286 3.82 21.78 -6.65
C PRO A 286 2.32 21.74 -6.94
N ASP A 287 1.67 22.91 -6.93
CA ASP A 287 0.24 23.08 -7.20
C ASP A 287 -0.18 22.59 -8.61
#